data_AF-A0A941ZQB7-F1
#
_entry.id   AF-A0A941ZQB7-F1
#
_cell.length_a   1.000
_cell.length_b   1.000
_cell.length_c   1.000
_cell.angle_alpha   90.00
_cell.angle_beta   90.00
_cell.angle_gamma   90.00
#
_symmetry.space_group_name_H-M   'P 1'
#
loop_
_entity.id
_entity.type
_entity.pdbx_description
1 polymer ?
#
loop_
_entity_poly.entity_id
_entity_poly.type
_entity_poly.pdbx_seq_one_letter_code
_entity_poly.pdbx_strand_id
1 'polypeptide(L)'
;MLRAEPLLRIELLMLASETQDAALALARFGVFNPAPCALEALEESPAVAYREAWLEAETRLSKLLEQCGDTGPLNVPDDAEAPALADLEELNAWLKGTWSHCLACHESEAQIADALRHLDALEDTLAKLERLNVDLAHLLRADSLLAVNIGSLPAAGIKRVTEALAMTGHLVSRFDQVGEQVFAVIAGPRVRQDEVRGLLTQAGWRELPVPDELRTHPQAARTWMEAERTRLNTQSGAACRILDGLREQFRPRLHEARLRLALARPLAEAALAGVRGKGGLAALSGWVPKRKLEELRHTLDAHFHGRTWLNVREPAAGEVAEVPSLVRYPGWLKPFVPLVKSYGIPRYGEFDPALPFAFTYLLLFGAMFGDIGHGAVILLLAAALYQRLGRMAWVGIAAGAVSMLFGLLYGSIFGYEDILSPLWLSPLHDPIRVLTLAVGFGVG
;
A
#
# COMPACT_ATOMS: atom_id res chain seq x y z
N MET A 1 37.12 2.64 11.81
CA MET A 1 36.04 3.63 11.66
C MET A 1 35.75 3.97 10.20
N LEU A 2 36.77 3.99 9.32
CA LEU A 2 36.63 4.30 7.89
C LEU A 2 36.53 3.06 6.99
N ARG A 3 36.42 1.88 7.58
CA ARG A 3 36.28 0.59 6.90
C ARG A 3 35.16 -0.19 7.55
N ALA A 4 34.50 -1.05 6.78
CA ALA A 4 33.52 -2.00 7.28
C ALA A 4 34.10 -2.87 8.41
N GLU A 5 33.26 -3.21 9.39
CA GLU A 5 33.62 -4.17 10.43
C GLU A 5 33.86 -5.55 9.80
N PRO A 6 34.85 -6.32 10.29
CA PRO A 6 35.11 -7.65 9.76
C PRO A 6 33.92 -8.57 10.04
N LEU A 7 33.34 -9.12 8.97
CA LEU A 7 32.29 -10.13 9.01
C LEU A 7 32.90 -11.52 8.85
N LEU A 8 32.28 -12.48 9.51
CA LEU A 8 32.56 -13.90 9.39
C LEU A 8 31.35 -14.60 8.79
N ARG A 9 31.62 -15.60 7.95
CA ARG A 9 30.59 -16.53 7.50
C ARG A 9 30.39 -17.56 8.59
N ILE A 10 29.14 -17.76 8.97
CA ILE A 10 28.74 -18.83 9.87
C ILE A 10 27.86 -19.83 9.14
N GLU A 11 28.01 -21.09 9.50
CA GLU A 11 27.16 -22.19 9.07
C GLU A 11 26.71 -22.94 10.32
N LEU A 12 25.42 -22.94 10.57
CA LEU A 12 24.80 -23.55 11.74
C LEU A 12 24.08 -24.81 11.31
N LEU A 13 24.56 -25.96 11.78
CA LEU A 13 23.98 -27.29 11.55
C LEU A 13 23.17 -27.70 12.77
N MET A 14 21.95 -28.17 12.54
CA MET A 14 20.98 -28.51 13.58
C MET A 14 19.97 -29.55 13.10
N LEU A 15 19.10 -29.99 14.00
CA LEU A 15 17.94 -30.82 13.64
C LEU A 15 16.91 -29.99 12.87
N ALA A 16 16.30 -30.59 11.84
CA ALA A 16 15.31 -29.92 11.01
C ALA A 16 14.10 -29.39 11.81
N SER A 17 13.73 -30.07 12.90
CA SER A 17 12.66 -29.65 13.82
C SER A 17 12.98 -28.37 14.59
N GLU A 18 14.26 -28.07 14.84
CA GLU A 18 14.72 -26.91 15.63
C GLU A 18 15.04 -25.70 14.72
N THR A 19 14.91 -25.83 13.40
CA THR A 19 15.28 -24.79 12.42
C THR A 19 14.50 -23.50 12.59
N GLN A 20 13.22 -23.60 12.93
CA GLN A 20 12.34 -22.45 13.13
C GLN A 20 12.74 -21.61 14.36
N ASP A 21 13.02 -22.27 15.48
CA ASP A 21 13.44 -21.60 16.70
C ASP A 21 14.84 -21.03 16.56
N ALA A 22 15.72 -21.71 15.83
CA ALA A 22 17.05 -21.20 15.54
C ALA A 22 17.01 -19.95 14.67
N ALA A 23 16.17 -19.94 13.63
CA ALA A 23 15.96 -18.76 12.80
C ALA A 23 15.39 -17.60 13.62
N LEU A 24 14.44 -17.87 14.53
CA LEU A 24 13.87 -16.88 15.42
C LEU A 24 14.90 -16.33 16.42
N ALA A 25 15.72 -17.19 17.02
CA ALA A 25 16.80 -16.80 17.93
C ALA A 25 17.84 -15.93 17.21
N LEU A 26 18.23 -16.29 15.98
CA LEU A 26 19.12 -15.50 15.14
C LEU A 26 18.53 -14.13 14.78
N ALA A 27 17.22 -14.06 14.51
CA ALA A 27 16.53 -12.81 14.25
C ALA A 27 16.42 -11.92 15.50
N ARG A 28 16.12 -12.49 16.68
CA ARG A 28 16.11 -11.77 17.97
C ARG A 28 17.49 -11.20 18.30
N PHE A 29 18.57 -11.89 17.93
CA PHE A 29 19.93 -11.36 18.06
C PHE A 29 20.16 -10.11 17.20
N GLY A 30 19.49 -10.01 16.04
CA GLY A 30 19.41 -8.79 15.23
C GLY A 30 20.66 -8.45 14.42
N VAL A 31 21.61 -9.39 14.28
CA VAL A 31 22.91 -9.15 13.59
C VAL A 31 23.29 -10.26 12.61
N PHE A 32 22.32 -11.10 12.27
CA PHE A 32 22.50 -12.18 11.33
C PHE A 32 21.96 -11.78 9.95
N ASN A 33 22.79 -11.90 8.90
CA ASN A 33 22.32 -11.75 7.52
C ASN A 33 22.37 -13.10 6.79
N PRO A 34 21.22 -13.70 6.42
CA PRO A 34 21.17 -14.97 5.71
C PRO A 34 21.95 -14.94 4.38
N ALA A 35 22.64 -16.03 4.06
CA ALA A 35 23.38 -16.23 2.82
C ALA A 35 23.24 -17.68 2.31
N PRO A 36 23.46 -17.96 1.01
CA PRO A 36 23.38 -19.30 0.47
C PRO A 36 24.28 -20.30 1.17
N CYS A 37 23.73 -21.48 1.46
CA CYS A 37 24.50 -22.58 2.03
C CYS A 37 25.31 -23.26 0.92
N ALA A 38 26.63 -23.37 1.13
CA ALA A 38 27.56 -23.98 0.19
C ALA A 38 27.75 -25.50 0.42
N LEU A 39 27.02 -26.09 1.37
CA LEU A 39 27.08 -27.53 1.65
C LEU A 39 26.37 -28.32 0.56
N GLU A 40 27.13 -28.75 -0.45
CA GLU A 40 26.64 -29.57 -1.58
C GLU A 40 26.00 -30.90 -1.13
N ALA A 41 26.34 -31.40 0.05
CA ALA A 41 25.81 -32.65 0.60
C ALA A 41 24.32 -32.58 1.02
N LEU A 42 23.76 -31.37 1.14
CA LEU A 42 22.38 -31.11 1.56
C LEU A 42 21.53 -30.67 0.36
N GLU A 43 20.86 -31.64 -0.27
CA GLU A 43 20.12 -31.41 -1.52
C GLU A 43 18.70 -30.87 -1.27
N GLU A 44 18.07 -31.24 -0.14
CA GLU A 44 16.70 -30.87 0.18
C GLU A 44 16.61 -29.42 0.67
N SER A 45 15.46 -28.78 0.44
CA SER A 45 15.19 -27.40 0.89
C SER A 45 13.97 -27.41 1.82
N PRO A 46 14.13 -27.86 3.08
CA PRO A 46 13.01 -28.09 3.99
C PRO A 46 12.21 -26.82 4.31
N ALA A 47 12.85 -25.65 4.20
CA ALA A 47 12.22 -24.37 4.49
C ALA A 47 11.34 -23.82 3.35
N VAL A 48 11.32 -24.45 2.16
CA VAL A 48 10.49 -23.99 1.02
C VAL A 48 9.00 -24.17 1.32
N ALA A 49 8.60 -25.37 1.75
CA ALA A 49 7.20 -25.64 2.12
C ALA A 49 6.73 -24.72 3.25
N TYR A 50 7.60 -24.47 4.25
CA TYR A 50 7.35 -23.52 5.33
C TYR A 50 7.11 -22.09 4.81
N ARG A 51 7.95 -21.64 3.88
CA ARG A 51 7.82 -20.31 3.27
C ARG A 51 6.54 -20.19 2.43
N GLU A 52 6.18 -21.20 1.66
CA GLU A 52 4.94 -21.21 0.87
C GLU A 52 3.72 -21.12 1.79
N ALA A 53 3.67 -21.94 2.83
CA ALA A 53 2.61 -21.88 3.84
C ALA A 53 2.54 -20.50 4.51
N TRP A 54 3.69 -19.90 4.83
CA TRP A 54 3.76 -18.57 5.42
C TRP A 54 3.26 -17.46 4.47
N LEU A 55 3.69 -17.47 3.20
CA LEU A 55 3.27 -16.49 2.19
C LEU A 55 1.75 -16.54 1.94
N GLU A 56 1.22 -17.76 1.87
CA GLU A 56 -0.22 -17.97 1.73
C GLU A 56 -1.00 -17.40 2.92
N ALA A 57 -0.52 -17.67 4.14
CA ALA A 57 -1.14 -17.18 5.37
C ALA A 57 -1.05 -15.65 5.48
N GLU A 58 0.11 -15.06 5.18
CA GLU A 58 0.34 -13.62 5.18
C GLU A 58 -0.57 -12.91 4.18
N THR A 59 -0.72 -13.47 2.96
CA THR A 59 -1.60 -12.90 1.93
C THR A 59 -3.05 -12.90 2.37
N ARG A 60 -3.53 -14.02 2.95
CA ARG A 60 -4.91 -14.13 3.47
C ARG A 60 -5.14 -13.21 4.65
N LEU A 61 -4.19 -13.17 5.59
CA LEU A 61 -4.26 -12.31 6.77
C LEU A 61 -4.30 -10.83 6.35
N SER A 62 -3.46 -10.41 5.41
CA SER A 62 -3.40 -9.02 4.95
C SER A 62 -4.74 -8.57 4.37
N LYS A 63 -5.37 -9.40 3.52
CA LYS A 63 -6.71 -9.12 2.98
C LYS A 63 -7.78 -9.07 4.07
N LEU A 64 -7.71 -9.95 5.08
CA LEU A 64 -8.63 -9.92 6.21
C LEU A 64 -8.44 -8.66 7.07
N LEU A 65 -7.21 -8.21 7.29
CA LEU A 65 -6.91 -6.99 8.04
C LEU A 65 -7.37 -5.73 7.30
N GLU A 66 -7.23 -5.67 5.98
CA GLU A 66 -7.80 -4.58 5.17
C GLU A 66 -9.33 -4.47 5.35
N GLN A 67 -10.02 -5.60 5.49
CA GLN A 67 -11.47 -5.65 5.65
C GLN A 67 -11.95 -5.48 7.10
N CYS A 68 -11.20 -5.98 8.08
CA CYS A 68 -11.60 -6.02 9.49
C CYS A 68 -11.00 -4.88 10.33
N GLY A 69 -10.04 -4.12 9.78
CA GLY A 69 -9.30 -3.09 10.49
C GLY A 69 -8.13 -3.63 11.30
N ASP A 70 -7.26 -2.73 11.76
CA ASP A 70 -6.05 -3.08 12.49
C ASP A 70 -6.36 -3.69 13.87
N THR A 71 -5.63 -4.72 14.25
CA THR A 71 -5.75 -5.45 15.51
C THR A 71 -4.89 -4.86 16.63
N GLY A 72 -4.31 -3.67 16.41
CA GLY A 72 -3.46 -2.97 17.36
C GLY A 72 -1.98 -3.35 17.26
N PRO A 73 -1.13 -2.78 18.13
CA PRO A 73 0.32 -3.02 18.10
C PRO A 73 0.63 -4.48 18.46
N LEU A 74 1.53 -5.09 17.68
CA LEU A 74 2.10 -6.41 17.99
C LEU A 74 3.12 -6.27 19.13
N ASN A 75 2.89 -7.00 20.22
CA ASN A 75 3.89 -7.20 21.25
C ASN A 75 4.35 -8.66 21.18
N VAL A 76 5.60 -8.88 20.77
CA VAL A 76 6.17 -10.22 20.63
C VAL A 76 6.79 -10.61 21.98
N PRO A 77 6.29 -11.65 22.68
CA PRO A 77 6.89 -12.10 23.92
C PRO A 77 8.33 -12.59 23.70
N ASP A 78 9.21 -12.35 24.66
CA ASP A 78 10.63 -12.77 24.59
C ASP A 78 10.78 -14.29 24.68
N ASP A 79 9.82 -14.97 25.29
CA ASP A 79 9.75 -16.43 25.50
C ASP A 79 8.97 -17.18 24.42
N ALA A 80 8.40 -16.48 23.42
CA ALA A 80 7.62 -17.13 22.38
C ALA A 80 8.51 -18.01 21.47
N GLU A 81 7.99 -19.18 21.12
CA GLU A 81 8.58 -20.16 20.18
C GLU A 81 8.05 -19.91 18.76
N ALA A 82 8.83 -20.32 17.75
CA ALA A 82 8.40 -20.20 16.36
C ALA A 82 7.39 -21.32 16.05
N PRO A 83 6.30 -21.02 15.31
CA PRO A 83 5.29 -22.03 15.00
C PRO A 83 5.83 -23.07 14.03
N ALA A 84 5.41 -24.33 14.21
CA ALA A 84 5.71 -25.43 13.31
C ALA A 84 5.01 -25.28 11.96
N LEU A 85 5.47 -26.04 10.96
CA LEU A 85 4.80 -26.12 9.66
C LEU A 85 3.31 -26.53 9.83
N ALA A 86 3.04 -27.51 10.69
CA ALA A 86 1.68 -27.96 10.98
C ALA A 86 0.81 -26.84 11.58
N ASP A 87 1.38 -26.00 12.45
CA ASP A 87 0.68 -24.85 13.03
C ASP A 87 0.33 -23.80 11.97
N LEU A 88 1.24 -23.58 11.01
CA LEU A 88 0.99 -22.68 9.87
C LEU A 88 -0.07 -23.22 8.92
N GLU A 89 -0.11 -24.54 8.69
CA GLU A 89 -1.13 -25.20 7.89
C GLU A 89 -2.51 -25.12 8.57
N GLU A 90 -2.58 -25.33 9.89
CA GLU A 90 -3.80 -25.15 10.68
C GLU A 90 -4.27 -23.68 10.63
N LEU A 91 -3.34 -22.74 10.81
CA LEU A 91 -3.61 -21.31 10.69
C LEU A 91 -4.18 -20.96 9.31
N ASN A 92 -3.59 -21.51 8.24
CA ASN A 92 -4.06 -21.33 6.87
C ASN A 92 -5.47 -21.86 6.67
N ALA A 93 -5.77 -23.06 7.17
CA ALA A 93 -7.11 -23.63 7.11
C ALA A 93 -8.14 -22.75 7.83
N TRP A 94 -7.79 -22.23 9.01
CA TRP A 94 -8.63 -21.31 9.76
C TRP A 94 -8.83 -19.95 9.05
N LEU A 95 -7.76 -19.36 8.51
CA LEU A 95 -7.82 -18.11 7.74
C LEU A 95 -8.71 -18.28 6.49
N LYS A 96 -8.61 -19.43 5.82
CA LYS A 96 -9.45 -19.76 4.65
C LYS A 96 -10.94 -19.86 5.03
N GLY A 97 -11.26 -20.54 6.13
CA GLY A 97 -12.65 -20.62 6.62
C GLY A 97 -13.21 -19.25 7.02
N THR A 98 -12.41 -18.44 7.70
CA THR A 98 -12.78 -17.07 8.08
C THR A 98 -13.02 -16.20 6.84
N TRP A 99 -12.12 -16.27 5.86
CA TRP A 99 -12.27 -15.57 4.58
C TRP A 99 -13.55 -15.97 3.84
N SER A 100 -13.91 -17.26 3.79
CA SER A 100 -15.16 -17.68 3.13
C SER A 100 -16.41 -17.10 3.77
N HIS A 101 -16.44 -16.96 5.10
CA HIS A 101 -17.58 -16.33 5.78
C HIS A 101 -17.66 -14.83 5.49
N CYS A 102 -16.52 -14.12 5.51
CA CYS A 102 -16.46 -12.70 5.15
C CYS A 102 -16.86 -12.47 3.69
N LEU A 103 -16.38 -13.33 2.77
CA LEU A 103 -16.68 -13.24 1.35
C LEU A 103 -18.17 -13.44 1.07
N ALA A 104 -18.80 -14.45 1.68
CA ALA A 104 -20.24 -14.69 1.52
C ALA A 104 -21.09 -13.49 1.97
N CYS A 105 -20.71 -12.85 3.09
CA CYS A 105 -21.39 -11.64 3.55
C CYS A 105 -21.17 -10.47 2.58
N HIS A 106 -19.96 -10.31 2.06
CA HIS A 106 -19.65 -9.25 1.09
C HIS A 106 -20.37 -9.45 -0.25
N GLU A 107 -20.46 -10.68 -0.74
CA GLU A 107 -21.25 -11.03 -1.93
C GLU A 107 -22.73 -10.72 -1.72
N SER A 108 -23.28 -11.04 -0.54
CA SER A 108 -24.66 -10.68 -0.19
C SER A 108 -24.87 -9.16 -0.17
N GLU A 109 -23.95 -8.39 0.40
CA GLU A 109 -24.03 -6.92 0.38
C GLU A 109 -23.93 -6.36 -1.03
N ALA A 110 -23.04 -6.90 -1.87
CA ALA A 110 -22.92 -6.50 -3.27
C ALA A 110 -24.22 -6.77 -4.04
N GLN A 111 -24.83 -7.94 -3.87
CA GLN A 111 -26.12 -8.27 -4.47
C GLN A 111 -27.25 -7.33 -4.01
N ILE A 112 -27.27 -6.98 -2.72
CA ILE A 112 -28.25 -6.02 -2.19
C ILE A 112 -28.03 -4.63 -2.77
N ALA A 113 -26.77 -4.17 -2.85
CA ALA A 113 -26.44 -2.88 -3.44
C ALA A 113 -26.81 -2.82 -4.94
N ASP A 114 -26.63 -3.90 -5.67
CA ASP A 114 -27.04 -4.01 -7.08
C ASP A 114 -28.56 -3.95 -7.22
N ALA A 115 -29.30 -4.66 -6.36
CA ALA A 115 -30.76 -4.61 -6.33
C ALA A 115 -31.29 -3.22 -5.97
N LEU A 116 -30.65 -2.51 -5.03
CA LEU A 116 -31.00 -1.12 -4.70
C LEU A 116 -30.77 -0.18 -5.89
N ARG A 117 -29.65 -0.32 -6.61
CA ARG A 117 -29.40 0.47 -7.84
C ARG A 117 -30.41 0.15 -8.94
N HIS A 118 -30.86 -1.10 -9.04
CA HIS A 118 -31.93 -1.46 -9.96
C HIS A 118 -33.27 -0.79 -9.57
N LEU A 119 -33.62 -0.78 -8.28
CA LEU A 119 -34.80 -0.05 -7.79
C LEU A 119 -34.70 1.46 -8.07
N ASP A 120 -33.53 2.08 -7.88
CA ASP A 120 -33.33 3.50 -8.22
C ASP A 120 -33.59 3.76 -9.72
N ALA A 121 -33.12 2.87 -10.61
CA ALA A 121 -33.38 2.98 -12.05
C ALA A 121 -34.87 2.78 -12.43
N LEU A 122 -35.57 1.90 -11.71
CA LEU A 122 -37.02 1.75 -11.84
C LEU A 122 -37.75 3.01 -11.39
N GLU A 123 -37.27 3.68 -10.35
CA GLU A 123 -37.88 4.89 -9.78
C GLU A 123 -37.78 6.05 -10.77
N ASP A 124 -36.61 6.23 -11.39
CA ASP A 124 -36.40 7.20 -12.48
C ASP A 124 -37.31 6.94 -13.69
N THR A 125 -37.62 5.68 -13.97
CA THR A 125 -38.51 5.28 -15.06
C THR A 125 -39.97 5.53 -14.68
N LEU A 126 -40.36 5.19 -13.46
CA LEU A 126 -41.68 5.43 -12.91
C LEU A 126 -41.99 6.93 -12.84
N ALA A 127 -41.04 7.77 -12.41
CA ALA A 127 -41.20 9.23 -12.35
C ALA A 127 -41.54 9.84 -13.72
N LYS A 128 -40.98 9.30 -14.81
CA LYS A 128 -41.33 9.71 -16.18
C LYS A 128 -42.75 9.26 -16.56
N LEU A 129 -43.19 8.10 -16.08
CA LEU A 129 -44.48 7.49 -16.41
C LEU A 129 -45.63 7.94 -15.50
N GLU A 130 -45.36 8.53 -14.33
CA GLU A 130 -46.36 8.89 -13.32
C GLU A 130 -47.44 9.83 -13.87
N ARG A 131 -47.04 10.76 -14.76
CA ARG A 131 -47.97 11.70 -15.41
C ARG A 131 -48.94 11.04 -16.39
N LEU A 132 -48.65 9.83 -16.83
CA LEU A 132 -49.58 9.06 -17.67
C LEU A 132 -50.80 8.61 -16.86
N ASN A 133 -50.65 8.36 -15.54
CA ASN A 133 -51.70 7.94 -14.60
C ASN A 133 -52.66 6.85 -15.15
N VAL A 134 -52.14 5.90 -15.92
CA VAL A 134 -52.88 4.78 -16.51
C VAL A 134 -52.27 3.47 -16.02
N ASP A 135 -53.10 2.43 -15.89
CA ASP A 135 -52.59 1.10 -15.62
C ASP A 135 -51.84 0.52 -16.84
N LEU A 136 -50.51 0.47 -16.71
CA LEU A 136 -49.62 -0.01 -17.75
C LEU A 136 -49.83 -1.51 -18.06
N ALA A 137 -50.39 -2.28 -17.11
CA ALA A 137 -50.76 -3.68 -17.33
C ALA A 137 -51.83 -3.84 -18.41
N HIS A 138 -52.77 -2.89 -18.48
CA HIS A 138 -53.85 -2.88 -19.47
C HIS A 138 -53.38 -2.35 -20.82
N LEU A 139 -52.44 -1.41 -20.80
CA LEU A 139 -51.94 -0.70 -21.97
C LEU A 139 -50.89 -1.52 -22.75
N LEU A 140 -50.11 -2.37 -22.08
CA LEU A 140 -49.04 -3.19 -22.68
C LEU A 140 -49.43 -4.68 -22.85
N ARG A 141 -50.73 -5.01 -22.89
CA ARG A 141 -51.17 -6.41 -23.06
C ARG A 141 -50.74 -7.00 -24.40
N ALA A 142 -50.07 -8.15 -24.34
CA ALA A 142 -49.66 -8.92 -25.52
C ALA A 142 -50.85 -9.36 -26.41
N ASP A 143 -52.01 -9.64 -25.79
CA ASP A 143 -53.20 -10.14 -26.46
C ASP A 143 -54.11 -9.05 -27.05
N SER A 144 -53.71 -7.77 -26.94
CA SER A 144 -54.49 -6.68 -27.50
C SER A 144 -54.22 -6.51 -29.00
N LEU A 145 -55.26 -6.16 -29.76
CA LEU A 145 -55.17 -5.83 -31.19
C LEU A 145 -54.34 -4.54 -31.46
N LEU A 146 -53.98 -3.83 -30.39
CA LEU A 146 -53.25 -2.57 -30.42
C LEU A 146 -51.76 -2.80 -30.12
N ALA A 147 -50.90 -2.25 -30.96
CA ALA A 147 -49.49 -2.05 -30.66
C ALA A 147 -49.36 -0.71 -29.92
N VAL A 148 -48.73 -0.73 -28.75
CA VAL A 148 -48.50 0.47 -27.94
C VAL A 148 -47.01 0.67 -27.74
N ASN A 149 -46.51 1.81 -28.20
CA ASN A 149 -45.12 2.22 -28.04
C ASN A 149 -45.07 3.45 -27.11
N ILE A 150 -44.27 3.36 -26.05
CA ILE A 150 -44.04 4.45 -25.10
C ILE A 150 -42.62 4.97 -25.33
N GLY A 151 -42.45 6.29 -25.39
CA GLY A 151 -41.14 6.85 -25.68
C GLY A 151 -41.11 8.37 -25.71
N SER A 152 -39.95 8.90 -26.05
CA SER A 152 -39.72 10.33 -26.18
C SER A 152 -39.36 10.71 -27.62
N LEU A 153 -39.76 11.92 -28.03
CA LEU A 153 -39.33 12.53 -29.28
C LEU A 153 -39.00 14.02 -29.14
N PRO A 154 -38.20 14.60 -30.05
CA PRO A 154 -37.93 16.03 -30.06
C PRO A 154 -39.20 16.86 -30.31
N ALA A 155 -39.39 17.97 -29.57
CA ALA A 155 -40.56 18.84 -29.68
C ALA A 155 -40.80 19.40 -31.09
N ALA A 156 -39.73 19.58 -31.89
CA ALA A 156 -39.81 20.02 -33.28
C ALA A 156 -40.47 18.99 -34.23
N GLY A 157 -40.43 17.70 -33.88
CA GLY A 157 -40.95 16.59 -34.69
C GLY A 157 -42.39 16.21 -34.39
N ILE A 158 -42.94 16.59 -33.23
CA ILE A 158 -44.23 16.08 -32.75
C ILE A 158 -45.41 16.38 -33.67
N LYS A 159 -45.48 17.59 -34.25
CA LYS A 159 -46.60 17.99 -35.10
C LYS A 159 -46.64 17.16 -36.38
N ARG A 160 -45.49 17.00 -37.04
CA ARG A 160 -45.34 16.19 -38.27
C ARG A 160 -45.67 14.73 -38.02
N VAL A 161 -45.18 14.18 -36.90
CA VAL A 161 -45.44 12.78 -36.51
C VAL A 161 -46.92 12.57 -36.17
N THR A 162 -47.56 13.52 -35.48
CA THR A 162 -49.00 13.45 -35.15
C THR A 162 -49.85 13.44 -36.42
N GLU A 163 -49.55 14.30 -37.39
CA GLU A 163 -50.26 14.39 -38.68
C GLU A 163 -50.05 13.13 -39.54
N ALA A 164 -48.82 12.61 -39.61
CA ALA A 164 -48.50 11.40 -40.35
C ALA A 164 -49.18 10.15 -39.74
N LEU A 165 -49.25 10.07 -38.40
CA LEU A 165 -49.85 8.94 -37.69
C LEU A 165 -51.39 8.99 -37.67
N ALA A 166 -51.98 10.17 -37.74
CA ALA A 166 -53.43 10.32 -37.91
C ALA A 166 -53.92 9.66 -39.21
N MET A 167 -53.13 9.73 -40.29
CA MET A 167 -53.44 9.11 -41.58
C MET A 167 -53.37 7.58 -41.56
N THR A 168 -52.58 7.01 -40.65
CA THR A 168 -52.40 5.55 -40.51
C THR A 168 -53.31 4.93 -39.45
N GLY A 169 -54.14 5.74 -38.78
CA GLY A 169 -55.06 5.29 -37.73
C GLY A 169 -54.40 5.08 -36.36
N HIS A 170 -53.25 5.70 -36.12
CA HIS A 170 -52.53 5.64 -34.84
C HIS A 170 -52.85 6.88 -33.99
N LEU A 171 -53.12 6.66 -32.70
CA LEU A 171 -53.38 7.70 -31.72
C LEU A 171 -52.07 8.08 -31.02
N VAL A 172 -51.75 9.37 -30.98
CA VAL A 172 -50.61 9.93 -30.25
C VAL A 172 -51.13 10.72 -29.07
N SER A 173 -50.88 10.23 -27.85
CA SER A 173 -51.19 10.93 -26.61
C SER A 173 -49.92 11.46 -25.97
N ARG A 174 -49.86 12.76 -25.70
CA ARG A 174 -48.72 13.41 -25.03
C ARG A 174 -49.01 13.44 -23.53
N PHE A 175 -48.09 12.97 -22.72
CA PHE A 175 -48.29 12.93 -21.26
C PHE A 175 -47.23 13.72 -20.49
N ASP A 176 -46.05 13.99 -21.08
CA ASP A 176 -45.04 14.82 -20.44
C ASP A 176 -44.13 15.57 -21.43
N GLN A 177 -43.48 16.64 -20.97
CA GLN A 177 -42.44 17.36 -21.69
C GLN A 177 -41.31 17.75 -20.73
N VAL A 178 -40.09 17.27 -21.01
CA VAL A 178 -38.87 17.58 -20.26
C VAL A 178 -37.86 18.20 -21.21
N GLY A 179 -37.63 19.51 -21.09
CA GLY A 179 -36.77 20.27 -22.00
C GLY A 179 -37.29 20.25 -23.45
N GLU A 180 -36.43 19.84 -24.38
CA GLU A 180 -36.77 19.69 -25.80
C GLU A 180 -37.37 18.32 -26.16
N GLN A 181 -37.51 17.40 -25.20
CA GLN A 181 -38.07 16.06 -25.41
C GLN A 181 -39.52 15.99 -24.91
N VAL A 182 -40.42 15.52 -25.76
CA VAL A 182 -41.84 15.27 -25.46
C VAL A 182 -42.03 13.77 -25.30
N PHE A 183 -42.57 13.35 -24.16
CA PHE A 183 -42.96 11.97 -23.91
C PHE A 183 -44.40 11.72 -24.39
N ALA A 184 -44.56 10.67 -25.19
CA ALA A 184 -45.84 10.33 -25.79
C ALA A 184 -46.07 8.82 -25.78
N VAL A 185 -47.35 8.44 -25.76
CA VAL A 185 -47.82 7.08 -26.00
C VAL A 185 -48.41 7.05 -27.40
N ILE A 186 -47.95 6.10 -28.22
CA ILE A 186 -48.45 5.89 -29.57
C ILE A 186 -49.14 4.54 -29.59
N ALA A 187 -50.45 4.53 -29.85
CA ALA A 187 -51.27 3.32 -29.89
C ALA A 187 -51.94 3.17 -31.26
N GLY A 188 -51.87 2.00 -31.89
CA GLY A 188 -52.58 1.74 -33.14
C GLY A 188 -52.58 0.27 -33.55
N PRO A 189 -53.10 -0.09 -34.74
CA PRO A 189 -53.27 -1.49 -35.13
C PRO A 189 -51.94 -2.23 -35.31
N ARG A 190 -51.80 -3.43 -34.71
CA ARG A 190 -50.59 -4.27 -34.84
C ARG A 190 -50.18 -4.55 -36.29
N VAL A 191 -51.15 -4.64 -37.21
CA VAL A 191 -50.95 -4.96 -38.63
C VAL A 191 -50.07 -3.94 -39.37
N ARG A 192 -49.99 -2.68 -38.88
CA ARG A 192 -49.21 -1.60 -39.51
C ARG A 192 -48.06 -1.08 -38.65
N GLN A 193 -47.62 -1.86 -37.66
CA GLN A 193 -46.59 -1.45 -36.72
C GLN A 193 -45.22 -1.22 -37.39
N ASP A 194 -44.87 -2.02 -38.40
CA ASP A 194 -43.57 -1.93 -39.09
C ASP A 194 -43.42 -0.63 -39.92
N GLU A 195 -44.50 -0.18 -40.57
CA GLU A 195 -44.54 1.10 -41.30
C GLU A 195 -44.33 2.29 -40.36
N VAL A 196 -44.95 2.23 -39.18
CA VAL A 196 -44.83 3.26 -38.14
C VAL A 196 -43.45 3.26 -37.50
N ARG A 197 -42.83 2.09 -37.31
CA ARG A 197 -41.49 1.98 -36.73
C ARG A 197 -40.43 2.70 -37.57
N GLY A 198 -40.53 2.62 -38.90
CA GLY A 198 -39.64 3.35 -39.82
C GLY A 198 -39.78 4.87 -39.68
N LEU A 199 -41.02 5.38 -39.62
CA LEU A 199 -41.31 6.80 -39.45
C LEU A 199 -40.85 7.33 -38.08
N LEU A 200 -41.04 6.54 -37.01
CA LEU A 200 -40.59 6.88 -35.67
C LEU A 200 -39.06 6.96 -35.60
N THR A 201 -38.36 6.02 -36.23
CA THR A 201 -36.89 6.01 -36.28
C THR A 201 -36.34 7.25 -36.98
N GLN A 202 -36.95 7.66 -38.10
CA GLN A 202 -36.58 8.88 -38.83
C GLN A 202 -36.88 10.17 -38.05
N ALA A 203 -37.92 10.16 -37.21
CA ALA A 203 -38.29 11.28 -36.36
C ALA A 203 -37.46 11.41 -35.07
N GLY A 204 -36.50 10.51 -34.85
CA GLY A 204 -35.65 10.51 -33.65
C GLY A 204 -36.34 9.95 -32.40
N TRP A 205 -37.30 9.04 -32.57
CA TRP A 205 -37.98 8.36 -31.47
C TRP A 205 -37.01 7.54 -30.62
N ARG A 206 -37.07 7.72 -29.30
CA ARG A 206 -36.40 6.86 -28.32
C ARG A 206 -37.46 6.10 -27.54
N GLU A 207 -37.50 4.79 -27.77
CA GLU A 207 -38.39 3.91 -27.05
C GLU A 207 -37.98 3.87 -25.57
N LEU A 208 -38.96 4.05 -24.69
CA LEU A 208 -38.79 3.91 -23.26
C LEU A 208 -39.21 2.49 -22.89
N PRO A 209 -38.27 1.54 -22.70
CA PRO A 209 -38.64 0.20 -22.29
C PRO A 209 -39.29 0.28 -20.91
N VAL A 210 -40.49 -0.27 -20.77
CA VAL A 210 -41.16 -0.41 -19.48
C VAL A 210 -40.88 -1.83 -18.97
N PRO A 211 -40.06 -1.97 -17.90
CA PRO A 211 -39.80 -3.25 -17.26
C PRO A 211 -41.10 -3.95 -16.83
N ASP A 212 -41.08 -5.27 -16.80
CA ASP A 212 -42.27 -6.07 -16.47
C ASP A 212 -42.77 -5.77 -15.04
N GLU A 213 -41.84 -5.42 -14.15
CA GLU A 213 -42.08 -5.05 -12.75
C GLU A 213 -42.90 -3.76 -12.61
N LEU A 214 -42.84 -2.86 -13.59
CA LEU A 214 -43.60 -1.59 -13.60
C LEU A 214 -44.96 -1.71 -14.31
N ARG A 215 -45.35 -2.89 -14.81
CA ARG A 215 -46.64 -3.11 -15.49
C ARG A 215 -47.80 -3.25 -14.50
N THR A 216 -47.98 -2.25 -13.66
CA THR A 216 -49.12 -2.10 -12.75
C THR A 216 -49.53 -0.62 -12.67
N HIS A 217 -50.48 -0.29 -11.81
CA HIS A 217 -50.82 1.11 -11.55
C HIS A 217 -49.64 1.83 -10.87
N PRO A 218 -49.29 3.08 -11.24
CA PRO A 218 -48.10 3.76 -10.71
C PRO A 218 -48.03 3.83 -9.17
N GLN A 219 -49.17 3.98 -8.49
CA GLN A 219 -49.23 3.95 -7.03
C GLN A 219 -48.90 2.58 -6.45
N ALA A 220 -49.37 1.50 -7.06
CA ALA A 220 -49.08 0.13 -6.64
C ALA A 220 -47.59 -0.19 -6.83
N ALA A 221 -47.02 0.19 -7.98
CA ALA A 221 -45.59 0.07 -8.25
C ALA A 221 -44.75 0.80 -7.17
N ARG A 222 -45.11 2.03 -6.81
CA ARG A 222 -44.41 2.80 -5.76
C ARG A 222 -44.45 2.09 -4.41
N THR A 223 -45.63 1.62 -3.97
CA THR A 223 -45.77 0.91 -2.70
C THR A 223 -44.96 -0.39 -2.67
N TRP A 224 -44.91 -1.12 -3.80
CA TRP A 224 -44.09 -2.32 -3.93
C TRP A 224 -42.59 -2.00 -3.83
N MET A 225 -42.13 -0.96 -4.53
CA MET A 225 -40.74 -0.52 -4.48
C MET A 225 -40.31 -0.05 -3.09
N GLU A 226 -41.15 0.70 -2.39
CA GLU A 226 -40.89 1.14 -1.01
C GLU A 226 -40.79 -0.05 -0.05
N ALA A 227 -41.68 -1.03 -0.17
CA ALA A 227 -41.64 -2.26 0.61
C ALA A 227 -40.36 -3.07 0.32
N GLU A 228 -39.99 -3.21 -0.95
CA GLU A 228 -38.81 -3.94 -1.39
C GLU A 228 -37.51 -3.25 -0.95
N ARG A 229 -37.44 -1.92 -1.06
CA ARG A 229 -36.32 -1.12 -0.55
C ARG A 229 -36.17 -1.30 0.96
N THR A 230 -37.28 -1.29 1.70
CA THR A 230 -37.27 -1.52 3.16
C THR A 230 -36.79 -2.93 3.51
N ARG A 231 -37.22 -3.93 2.74
CA ARG A 231 -36.77 -5.33 2.88
C ARG A 231 -35.27 -5.46 2.67
N LEU A 232 -34.74 -4.91 1.58
CA LEU A 232 -33.31 -4.93 1.24
C LEU A 232 -32.46 -4.17 2.26
N ASN A 233 -32.90 -2.99 2.71
CA ASN A 233 -32.20 -2.23 3.75
C ASN A 233 -32.16 -2.99 5.09
N THR A 234 -33.23 -3.69 5.43
CA THR A 234 -33.26 -4.53 6.64
C THR A 234 -32.29 -5.71 6.53
N GLN A 235 -32.20 -6.33 5.35
CA GLN A 235 -31.25 -7.41 5.07
C GLN A 235 -29.80 -6.93 5.13
N SER A 236 -29.48 -5.78 4.52
CA SER A 236 -28.14 -5.17 4.60
C SER A 236 -27.78 -4.82 6.04
N GLY A 237 -28.71 -4.18 6.78
CA GLY A 237 -28.50 -3.90 8.20
C GLY A 237 -28.26 -5.16 9.05
N ALA A 238 -28.90 -6.29 8.73
CA ALA A 238 -28.67 -7.56 9.41
C ALA A 238 -27.30 -8.17 9.05
N ALA A 239 -26.92 -8.14 7.77
CA ALA A 239 -25.62 -8.63 7.29
C ALA A 239 -24.45 -7.79 7.84
N CYS A 240 -24.57 -6.47 7.91
CA CYS A 240 -23.61 -5.61 8.60
C CYS A 240 -23.43 -6.01 10.08
N ARG A 241 -24.52 -6.26 10.82
CA ARG A 241 -24.42 -6.70 12.22
C ARG A 241 -23.75 -8.06 12.37
N ILE A 242 -24.01 -9.00 11.46
CA ILE A 242 -23.34 -10.29 11.44
C ILE A 242 -21.84 -10.09 11.20
N LEU A 243 -21.45 -9.27 10.23
CA LEU A 243 -20.05 -8.94 9.96
C LEU A 243 -19.35 -8.30 11.15
N ASP A 244 -19.99 -7.35 11.82
CA ASP A 244 -19.42 -6.70 13.00
C ASP A 244 -19.28 -7.67 14.18
N GLY A 245 -20.27 -8.55 14.40
CA GLY A 245 -20.16 -9.62 15.39
C GLY A 245 -19.02 -10.60 15.09
N LEU A 246 -18.87 -11.01 13.82
CA LEU A 246 -17.76 -11.85 13.39
C LEU A 246 -16.40 -11.15 13.56
N ARG A 247 -16.31 -9.85 13.24
CA ARG A 247 -15.10 -9.05 13.44
C ARG A 247 -14.68 -9.02 14.91
N GLU A 248 -15.61 -8.80 15.83
CA GLU A 248 -15.30 -8.80 17.27
C GLU A 248 -14.88 -10.18 17.76
N GLN A 249 -15.55 -11.23 17.30
CA GLN A 249 -15.21 -12.61 17.65
C GLN A 249 -13.83 -13.03 17.12
N PHE A 250 -13.49 -12.64 15.89
CA PHE A 250 -12.24 -13.03 15.25
C PHE A 250 -11.07 -12.12 15.60
N ARG A 251 -11.29 -10.88 16.06
CA ARG A 251 -10.23 -9.93 16.44
C ARG A 251 -9.12 -10.54 17.31
N PRO A 252 -9.40 -11.23 18.44
CA PRO A 252 -8.32 -11.81 19.27
C PRO A 252 -7.54 -12.89 18.53
N ARG A 253 -8.23 -13.76 17.79
CA ARG A 253 -7.61 -14.85 17.04
C ARG A 253 -6.83 -14.34 15.82
N LEU A 254 -7.25 -13.23 15.23
CA LEU A 254 -6.55 -12.54 14.15
C LEU A 254 -5.27 -11.86 14.66
N HIS A 255 -5.32 -11.29 15.87
CA HIS A 255 -4.13 -10.77 16.55
C HIS A 255 -3.13 -11.89 16.85
N GLU A 256 -3.60 -13.03 17.36
CA GLU A 256 -2.77 -14.22 17.57
C GLU A 256 -2.16 -14.74 16.25
N ALA A 257 -2.96 -14.84 15.18
CA ALA A 257 -2.48 -15.24 13.86
C ALA A 257 -1.37 -14.32 13.35
N ARG A 258 -1.54 -13.01 13.54
CA ARG A 258 -0.53 -12.01 13.18
C ARG A 258 0.75 -12.17 13.99
N LEU A 259 0.64 -12.46 15.29
CA LEU A 259 1.80 -12.75 16.14
C LEU A 259 2.53 -14.01 15.68
N ARG A 260 1.81 -15.11 15.43
CA ARG A 260 2.41 -16.37 14.94
C ARG A 260 3.12 -16.16 13.60
N LEU A 261 2.53 -15.42 12.67
CA LEU A 261 3.17 -15.12 11.39
C LEU A 261 4.39 -14.21 11.54
N ALA A 262 4.39 -13.28 12.49
CA ALA A 262 5.57 -12.48 12.81
C ALA A 262 6.71 -13.35 13.36
N LEU A 263 6.40 -14.34 14.19
CA LEU A 263 7.37 -15.31 14.73
C LEU A 263 7.91 -16.27 13.66
N ALA A 264 7.08 -16.63 12.67
CA ALA A 264 7.46 -17.50 11.54
C ALA A 264 8.32 -16.82 10.47
N ARG A 265 8.23 -15.49 10.37
CA ARG A 265 8.88 -14.69 9.32
C ARG A 265 10.40 -14.93 9.19
N PRO A 266 11.20 -15.03 10.27
CA PRO A 266 12.65 -15.24 10.16
C PRO A 266 13.03 -16.48 9.35
N LEU A 267 12.34 -17.61 9.55
CA LEU A 267 12.62 -18.83 8.81
C LEU A 267 12.18 -18.69 7.34
N ALA A 268 11.04 -18.06 7.08
CA ALA A 268 10.55 -17.81 5.73
C ALA A 268 11.49 -16.91 4.92
N GLU A 269 12.09 -15.88 5.55
CA GLU A 269 13.12 -15.03 4.93
C GLU A 269 14.45 -15.78 4.77
N ALA A 270 14.88 -16.57 5.75
CA ALA A 270 16.08 -17.39 5.64
C ALA A 270 15.95 -18.44 4.51
N ALA A 271 14.75 -18.97 4.27
CA ALA A 271 14.48 -19.92 3.19
C ALA A 271 14.85 -19.36 1.81
N LEU A 272 14.66 -18.06 1.57
CA LEU A 272 15.07 -17.38 0.33
C LEU A 272 16.58 -17.40 0.14
N ALA A 273 17.32 -17.21 1.22
CA ALA A 273 18.77 -17.18 1.16
C ALA A 273 19.37 -18.56 0.88
N GLY A 274 18.66 -19.64 1.25
CA GLY A 274 19.01 -21.02 0.87
C GLY A 274 19.32 -21.91 2.06
N VAL A 275 18.32 -22.14 2.92
CA VAL A 275 18.37 -23.18 3.95
C VAL A 275 18.35 -24.55 3.28
N ARG A 276 19.34 -25.39 3.59
CA ARG A 276 19.51 -26.73 3.02
C ARG A 276 19.35 -27.81 4.09
N GLY A 277 18.89 -28.99 3.71
CA GLY A 277 18.72 -30.12 4.62
C GLY A 277 18.93 -31.47 3.96
N LYS A 278 19.02 -32.51 4.81
CA LYS A 278 19.03 -33.92 4.40
C LYS A 278 18.75 -34.81 5.61
N GLY A 279 17.77 -35.70 5.50
CA GLY A 279 17.56 -36.78 6.48
C GLY A 279 17.35 -36.31 7.92
N GLY A 280 16.65 -35.19 8.11
CA GLY A 280 16.36 -34.63 9.43
C GLY A 280 17.40 -33.64 9.97
N LEU A 281 18.46 -33.34 9.21
CA LEU A 281 19.38 -32.23 9.47
C LEU A 281 19.04 -31.02 8.60
N ALA A 282 19.23 -29.83 9.15
CA ALA A 282 19.14 -28.56 8.44
C ALA A 282 20.40 -27.71 8.70
N ALA A 283 20.79 -26.95 7.69
CA ALA A 283 21.90 -26.01 7.74
C ALA A 283 21.41 -24.61 7.36
N LEU A 284 21.79 -23.64 8.21
CA LEU A 284 21.49 -22.23 8.02
C LEU A 284 22.81 -21.47 7.99
N SER A 285 23.03 -20.71 6.92
CA SER A 285 24.28 -19.96 6.70
C SER A 285 24.03 -18.46 6.57
N GLY A 286 25.01 -17.67 7.00
CA GLY A 286 24.94 -16.22 6.89
C GLY A 286 26.16 -15.50 7.45
N TRP A 287 26.08 -14.17 7.46
CA TRP A 287 27.17 -13.29 7.87
C TRP A 287 26.89 -12.67 9.23
N VAL A 288 27.91 -12.68 10.11
CA VAL A 288 27.86 -12.09 11.46
C VAL A 288 29.15 -11.32 11.75
N PRO A 289 29.09 -10.18 12.46
CA PRO A 289 30.30 -9.45 12.87
C PRO A 289 31.17 -10.25 13.83
N LYS A 290 32.49 -10.28 13.56
CA LYS A 290 33.48 -11.00 14.37
C LYS A 290 33.39 -10.71 15.88
N ARG A 291 33.04 -9.47 16.23
CA ARG A 291 32.89 -9.02 17.63
C ARG A 291 31.72 -9.65 18.38
N LYS A 292 30.66 -10.01 17.66
CA LYS A 292 29.42 -10.53 18.23
C LYS A 292 29.32 -12.06 18.16
N LEU A 293 30.36 -12.71 17.63
CA LEU A 293 30.39 -14.17 17.48
C LEU A 293 30.31 -14.89 18.83
N GLU A 294 31.07 -14.47 19.83
CA GLU A 294 31.06 -15.11 21.15
C GLU A 294 29.71 -14.94 21.87
N GLU A 295 29.11 -13.75 21.78
CA GLU A 295 27.78 -13.47 22.32
C GLU A 295 26.71 -14.33 21.65
N LEU A 296 26.79 -14.47 20.32
CA LEU A 296 25.91 -15.36 19.56
C LEU A 296 26.08 -16.83 19.97
N ARG A 297 27.33 -17.29 20.11
CA ARG A 297 27.63 -18.65 20.52
C ARG A 297 27.03 -18.97 21.90
N HIS A 298 27.23 -18.09 22.88
CA HIS A 298 26.64 -18.25 24.20
C HIS A 298 25.10 -18.28 24.16
N THR A 299 24.48 -17.47 23.30
CA THR A 299 23.02 -17.43 23.15
C THR A 299 22.49 -18.74 22.54
N LEU A 300 23.14 -19.26 21.50
CA LEU A 300 22.78 -20.52 20.88
C LEU A 300 23.00 -21.71 21.83
N ASP A 301 24.13 -21.74 22.53
CA ASP A 301 24.44 -22.80 23.49
C ASP A 301 23.45 -22.83 24.67
N ALA A 302 23.01 -21.65 25.14
CA ALA A 302 22.01 -21.54 26.20
C ALA A 302 20.62 -22.02 25.76
N HIS A 303 20.23 -21.72 24.52
CA HIS A 303 18.89 -22.03 24.00
C HIS A 303 18.76 -23.48 23.51
N PHE A 304 19.79 -24.00 22.84
CA PHE A 304 19.77 -25.36 22.25
C PHE A 304 20.55 -26.40 23.07
N HIS A 305 21.06 -26.03 24.25
CA HIS A 305 21.81 -26.92 25.15
C HIS A 305 22.96 -27.67 24.47
N GLY A 306 23.66 -27.01 23.53
CA GLY A 306 24.80 -27.59 22.81
C GLY A 306 24.45 -28.60 21.70
N ARG A 307 23.19 -28.67 21.25
CA ARG A 307 22.75 -29.55 20.14
C ARG A 307 23.03 -28.98 18.74
N THR A 308 23.57 -27.78 18.66
CA THR A 308 23.89 -27.10 17.41
C THR A 308 25.39 -27.14 17.13
N TRP A 309 25.77 -27.38 15.88
CA TRP A 309 27.16 -27.27 15.43
C TRP A 309 27.38 -25.99 14.62
N LEU A 310 28.21 -25.09 15.13
CA LEU A 310 28.53 -23.80 14.50
C LEU A 310 29.92 -23.87 13.84
N ASN A 311 29.95 -23.80 12.51
CA ASN A 311 31.17 -23.63 11.74
C ASN A 311 31.38 -22.14 11.42
N VAL A 312 32.61 -21.64 11.56
CA VAL A 312 32.94 -20.22 11.38
C VAL A 312 34.13 -20.08 10.45
N ARG A 313 33.99 -19.24 9.43
CA ARG A 313 34.97 -19.04 8.36
C ARG A 313 35.12 -17.56 8.00
N GLU A 314 36.33 -17.17 7.58
CA GLU A 314 36.56 -15.84 6.98
C GLU A 314 36.08 -15.81 5.50
N PRO A 315 35.62 -14.65 4.99
CA PRO A 315 35.16 -14.53 3.61
C PRO A 315 36.28 -14.88 2.62
N ALA A 316 35.96 -15.73 1.64
CA ALA A 316 36.91 -16.02 0.56
C ALA A 316 37.02 -14.83 -0.41
N ALA A 317 38.14 -14.73 -1.15
CA ALA A 317 38.39 -13.62 -2.07
C ALA A 317 37.30 -13.44 -3.15
N GLY A 318 36.66 -14.53 -3.59
CA GLY A 318 35.55 -14.49 -4.55
C GLY A 318 34.19 -14.10 -3.95
N GLU A 319 34.04 -14.15 -2.62
CA GLU A 319 32.77 -13.89 -1.93
C GLU A 319 32.66 -12.45 -1.41
N VAL A 320 33.73 -11.65 -1.54
CA VAL A 320 33.81 -10.26 -1.05
C VAL A 320 32.66 -9.38 -1.57
N ALA A 321 32.15 -9.67 -2.77
CA ALA A 321 31.01 -8.97 -3.36
C ALA A 321 29.67 -9.27 -2.66
N GLU A 322 29.53 -10.45 -2.06
CA GLU A 322 28.32 -10.89 -1.35
C GLU A 322 28.36 -10.55 0.14
N VAL A 323 29.54 -10.17 0.66
CA VAL A 323 29.70 -9.76 2.05
C VAL A 323 29.00 -8.41 2.29
N PRO A 324 28.08 -8.32 3.26
CA PRO A 324 27.42 -7.06 3.61
C PRO A 324 28.40 -6.00 4.09
N SER A 325 28.19 -4.72 3.76
CA SER A 325 29.02 -3.64 4.27
C SER A 325 28.44 -3.07 5.57
N LEU A 326 28.99 -3.48 6.72
CA LEU A 326 28.60 -2.96 8.03
C LEU A 326 29.60 -1.90 8.51
N VAL A 327 29.23 -0.62 8.43
CA VAL A 327 30.06 0.48 8.94
C VAL A 327 29.43 1.10 10.18
N ARG A 328 30.24 1.29 11.23
CA ARG A 328 29.83 1.97 12.47
C ARG A 328 30.27 3.44 12.45
N TYR A 329 29.28 4.32 12.55
CA TYR A 329 29.50 5.76 12.59
C TYR A 329 29.41 6.31 14.02
N PRO A 330 30.29 7.24 14.42
CA PRO A 330 30.16 7.98 15.67
C PRO A 330 28.88 8.83 15.67
N GLY A 331 28.37 9.18 16.85
CA GLY A 331 27.07 9.85 17.01
C GLY A 331 26.90 11.11 16.15
N TRP A 332 27.95 11.92 16.04
CA TRP A 332 27.95 13.18 15.27
C TRP A 332 27.97 12.99 13.75
N LEU A 333 28.45 11.83 13.25
CA LEU A 333 28.56 11.55 11.82
C LEU A 333 27.29 10.89 11.26
N LYS A 334 26.51 10.20 12.11
CA LYS A 334 25.25 9.54 11.74
C LYS A 334 24.27 10.41 10.92
N PRO A 335 24.13 11.73 11.18
CA PRO A 335 23.28 12.62 10.39
C PRO A 335 23.70 12.75 8.92
N PHE A 336 25.00 12.66 8.62
CA PHE A 336 25.54 12.80 7.27
C PHE A 336 25.48 11.49 6.46
N VAL A 337 25.33 10.34 7.14
CA VAL A 337 25.35 9.02 6.50
C VAL A 337 24.28 8.85 5.43
N PRO A 338 23.00 9.25 5.63
CA PRO A 338 21.99 9.11 4.59
C PRO A 338 22.27 9.96 3.33
N LEU A 339 22.95 11.11 3.47
CA LEU A 339 23.37 11.94 2.32
C LEU A 339 24.44 11.22 1.49
N VAL A 340 25.30 10.41 2.11
CA VAL A 340 26.28 9.60 1.38
C VAL A 340 25.62 8.37 0.78
N LYS A 341 24.74 7.70 1.53
CA LYS A 341 24.03 6.50 1.09
C LYS A 341 23.08 6.74 -0.09
N SER A 342 22.62 7.98 -0.31
CA SER A 342 21.84 8.32 -1.50
C SER A 342 22.64 8.22 -2.80
N TYR A 343 23.97 8.33 -2.74
CA TYR A 343 24.85 8.09 -3.89
C TYR A 343 25.19 6.61 -4.06
N GLY A 344 25.28 5.86 -2.97
CA GLY A 344 25.53 4.42 -3.00
C GLY A 344 26.03 3.88 -1.66
N ILE A 345 26.05 2.56 -1.55
CA ILE A 345 26.59 1.86 -0.39
C ILE A 345 28.01 1.38 -0.75
N PRO A 346 29.05 1.69 0.05
CA PRO A 346 30.41 1.24 -0.23
C PRO A 346 30.50 -0.27 -0.14
N ARG A 347 31.29 -0.90 -1.02
CA ARG A 347 31.49 -2.36 -0.97
C ARG A 347 32.28 -2.76 0.28
N TYR A 348 32.19 -4.04 0.63
CA TYR A 348 32.96 -4.55 1.75
C TYR A 348 34.47 -4.40 1.52
N GLY A 349 35.16 -3.84 2.51
CA GLY A 349 36.61 -3.57 2.44
C GLY A 349 36.98 -2.23 1.77
N GLU A 350 36.03 -1.53 1.15
CA GLU A 350 36.27 -0.19 0.61
C GLU A 350 36.36 0.87 1.71
N PHE A 351 36.95 2.01 1.35
CA PHE A 351 37.03 3.18 2.21
C PHE A 351 35.67 3.90 2.24
N ASP A 352 35.13 4.15 3.43
CA ASP A 352 33.87 4.87 3.58
C ASP A 352 34.09 6.39 3.47
N PRO A 353 33.50 7.07 2.46
CA PRO A 353 33.68 8.50 2.25
C PRO A 353 32.88 9.37 3.24
N ALA A 354 32.06 8.81 4.15
CA ALA A 354 31.21 9.59 5.04
C ALA A 354 31.95 10.63 5.88
N LEU A 355 33.12 10.26 6.41
CA LEU A 355 33.92 11.18 7.23
C LEU A 355 34.49 12.34 6.40
N PRO A 356 35.26 12.11 5.32
CA PRO A 356 35.75 13.23 4.50
C PRO A 356 34.59 14.03 3.89
N PHE A 357 33.50 13.37 3.48
CA PHE A 357 32.29 14.04 3.00
C PHE A 357 31.70 14.99 4.03
N ALA A 358 31.54 14.58 5.30
CA ALA A 358 30.98 15.46 6.32
C ALA A 358 31.86 16.71 6.56
N PHE A 359 33.17 16.55 6.55
CA PHE A 359 34.10 17.68 6.69
C PHE A 359 34.08 18.61 5.49
N THR A 360 34.19 18.08 4.27
CA THR A 360 34.18 18.91 3.05
C THR A 360 32.83 19.58 2.83
N TYR A 361 31.73 18.88 3.12
CA TYR A 361 30.37 19.44 3.05
C TYR A 361 30.22 20.65 3.97
N LEU A 362 30.61 20.52 5.26
CA LEU A 362 30.50 21.62 6.21
C LEU A 362 31.39 22.81 5.82
N LEU A 363 32.61 22.53 5.37
CA LEU A 363 33.56 23.56 4.96
C LEU A 363 33.08 24.32 3.72
N LEU A 364 32.67 23.60 2.66
CA LEU A 364 32.18 24.21 1.42
C LEU A 364 30.87 24.95 1.64
N PHE A 365 29.96 24.40 2.44
CA PHE A 365 28.72 25.08 2.80
C PHE A 365 29.00 26.40 3.53
N GLY A 366 29.87 26.37 4.54
CA GLY A 366 30.27 27.57 5.27
C GLY A 366 30.95 28.60 4.39
N ALA A 367 31.87 28.18 3.52
CA ALA A 367 32.57 29.08 2.61
C ALA A 367 31.64 29.73 1.57
N MET A 368 30.62 29.00 1.09
CA MET A 368 29.67 29.49 0.08
C MET A 368 28.59 30.41 0.67
N PHE A 369 28.06 30.08 1.85
CA PHE A 369 26.99 30.85 2.49
C PHE A 369 27.50 31.94 3.44
N GLY A 370 28.76 31.85 3.89
CA GLY A 370 29.41 32.58 4.99
C GLY A 370 28.81 33.92 5.39
N ASP A 371 27.79 33.90 6.24
CA ASP A 371 27.08 35.06 6.76
C ASP A 371 26.56 34.73 8.16
N ILE A 372 26.81 35.61 9.12
CA ILE A 372 26.39 35.42 10.52
C ILE A 372 24.86 35.41 10.64
N GLY A 373 24.16 36.32 9.95
CA GLY A 373 22.71 36.46 10.02
C GLY A 373 21.99 35.26 9.43
N HIS A 374 22.32 34.90 8.19
CA HIS A 374 21.74 33.74 7.52
C HIS A 374 22.11 32.43 8.23
N GLY A 375 23.37 32.29 8.69
CA GLY A 375 23.80 31.15 9.49
C GLY A 375 23.03 30.99 10.80
N ALA A 376 22.76 32.10 11.50
CA ALA A 376 21.95 32.10 12.72
C ALA A 376 20.48 31.71 12.46
N VAL A 377 19.89 32.18 11.36
CA VAL A 377 18.52 31.79 10.95
C VAL A 377 18.46 30.29 10.65
N ILE A 378 19.43 29.75 9.90
CA ILE A 378 19.50 28.32 9.59
C ILE A 378 19.67 27.49 10.87
N LEU A 379 20.53 27.92 11.79
CA LEU A 379 20.75 27.26 13.06
C LEU A 379 19.47 27.25 13.91
N LEU A 380 18.80 28.40 14.05
CA LEU A 380 17.56 28.53 14.80
C LEU A 380 16.42 27.71 14.19
N LEU A 381 16.29 27.73 12.86
CA LEU A 381 15.28 26.93 12.16
C LEU A 381 15.53 25.44 12.31
N ALA A 382 16.79 24.99 12.18
CA ALA A 382 17.16 23.60 12.39
C ALA A 382 16.94 23.15 13.84
N ALA A 383 17.23 24.02 14.82
CA ALA A 383 16.95 23.77 16.23
C ALA A 383 15.44 23.68 16.52
N ALA A 384 14.64 24.59 15.96
CA ALA A 384 13.18 24.59 16.11
C ALA A 384 12.54 23.33 15.51
N LEU A 385 13.07 22.84 14.39
CA LEU A 385 12.58 21.64 13.71
C LEU A 385 13.23 20.33 14.21
N TYR A 386 14.04 20.37 15.26
CA TYR A 386 14.74 19.19 15.78
C TYR A 386 13.79 18.04 16.15
N GLN A 387 12.62 18.36 16.73
CA GLN A 387 11.63 17.34 17.08
C GLN A 387 10.98 16.66 15.86
N ARG A 388 10.93 17.34 14.71
CA ARG A 388 10.29 16.83 13.49
C ARG A 388 11.28 16.12 12.56
N LEU A 389 12.51 16.62 12.45
CA LEU A 389 13.55 16.10 11.56
C LEU A 389 14.49 15.11 12.28
N GLY A 390 14.43 15.03 13.61
CA GLY A 390 15.28 14.17 14.42
C GLY A 390 16.76 14.41 14.15
N ARG A 391 17.48 13.34 13.81
CA ARG A 391 18.93 13.39 13.57
C ARG A 391 19.35 14.29 12.42
N MET A 392 18.49 14.52 11.42
CA MET A 392 18.83 15.34 10.25
C MET A 392 19.01 16.82 10.59
N ALA A 393 18.32 17.30 11.61
CA ALA A 393 18.46 18.68 12.08
C ALA A 393 19.90 19.01 12.51
N TRP A 394 20.68 18.01 12.95
CA TRP A 394 22.08 18.20 13.30
C TRP A 394 22.95 18.65 12.13
N VAL A 395 22.63 18.21 10.90
CA VAL A 395 23.34 18.68 9.69
C VAL A 395 23.13 20.18 9.52
N GLY A 396 21.89 20.65 9.68
CA GLY A 396 21.55 22.08 9.59
C GLY A 396 22.16 22.92 10.71
N ILE A 397 22.20 22.41 11.94
CA ILE A 397 22.85 23.09 13.08
C ILE A 397 24.36 23.22 12.84
N ALA A 398 25.03 22.14 12.42
CA ALA A 398 26.46 22.16 12.13
C ALA A 398 26.78 23.08 10.93
N ALA A 399 25.98 23.02 9.87
CA ALA A 399 26.12 23.87 8.70
C ALA A 399 25.90 25.36 9.02
N GLY A 400 24.88 25.68 9.83
CA GLY A 400 24.62 27.04 10.31
C GLY A 400 25.76 27.57 11.20
N ALA A 401 26.28 26.76 12.12
CA ALA A 401 27.40 27.14 12.98
C ALA A 401 28.69 27.41 12.17
N VAL A 402 29.00 26.56 11.18
CA VAL A 402 30.16 26.77 10.31
C VAL A 402 29.94 27.98 9.38
N SER A 403 28.72 28.20 8.88
CA SER A 403 28.36 29.41 8.13
C SER A 403 28.52 30.69 8.96
N MET A 404 28.14 30.69 10.23
CA MET A 404 28.38 31.80 11.15
C MET A 404 29.88 32.03 11.40
N LEU A 405 30.68 30.95 11.51
CA LEU A 405 32.12 31.04 11.66
C LEU A 405 32.78 31.69 10.42
N PHE A 406 32.40 31.27 9.20
CA PHE A 406 32.87 31.90 7.97
C PHE A 406 32.33 33.32 7.79
N GLY A 407 31.09 33.59 8.20
CA GLY A 407 30.54 34.94 8.22
C GLY A 407 31.32 35.88 9.14
N LEU A 408 31.81 35.40 10.29
CA LEU A 408 32.71 36.15 11.17
C LEU A 408 34.08 36.38 10.54
N LEU A 409 34.63 35.39 9.83
CA LEU A 409 35.88 35.52 9.09
C LEU A 409 35.78 36.55 7.95
N TYR A 410 34.62 36.62 7.29
CA TYR A 410 34.32 37.56 6.20
C TYR A 410 33.79 38.92 6.68
N GLY A 411 33.38 39.05 7.95
CA GLY A 411 32.78 40.29 8.47
C GLY A 411 31.36 40.57 7.96
N SER A 412 30.63 39.56 7.49
CA SER A 412 29.30 39.72 6.88
C SER A 412 28.16 39.38 7.86
N ILE A 413 27.26 40.35 8.09
CA ILE A 413 25.99 40.16 8.82
C ILE A 413 24.83 40.56 7.89
N PHE A 414 24.01 39.59 7.48
CA PHE A 414 22.88 39.81 6.56
C PHE A 414 23.28 40.56 5.28
N GLY A 415 24.49 40.31 4.78
CA GLY A 415 25.07 41.01 3.63
C GLY A 415 25.53 42.46 3.88
N TYR A 416 25.48 42.95 5.12
CA TYR A 416 26.08 44.23 5.51
C TYR A 416 27.51 44.01 6.03
N GLU A 417 28.51 44.51 5.29
CA GLU A 417 29.95 44.40 5.64
C GLU A 417 30.47 45.65 6.39
N ASP A 418 29.70 46.73 6.51
CA ASP A 418 30.14 48.00 7.12
C ASP A 418 30.13 48.03 8.66
N ILE A 419 29.59 46.98 9.30
CA ILE A 419 29.35 46.95 10.75
C ILE A 419 30.47 46.20 11.50
N LEU A 420 31.17 45.28 10.84
CA LEU A 420 32.29 44.51 11.40
C LEU A 420 33.47 44.50 10.44
N SER A 421 34.66 44.81 10.94
CA SER A 421 35.90 44.70 10.16
C SER A 421 36.14 43.22 9.81
N PRO A 422 36.35 42.86 8.54
CA PRO A 422 36.67 41.49 8.16
C PRO A 422 38.00 41.06 8.81
N LEU A 423 37.97 39.94 9.55
CA LEU A 423 39.14 39.41 10.25
C LEU A 423 40.10 38.65 9.32
N TRP A 424 39.64 38.23 8.13
CA TRP A 424 40.48 37.45 7.19
C TRP A 424 40.40 37.86 5.72
N LEU A 425 39.23 37.80 5.07
CA LEU A 425 39.06 38.04 3.62
C LEU A 425 37.66 38.60 3.34
N SER A 426 37.53 39.70 2.60
CA SER A 426 36.23 40.14 2.05
C SER A 426 36.07 39.57 0.64
N PRO A 427 35.11 38.66 0.39
CA PRO A 427 34.93 38.02 -0.92
C PRO A 427 34.65 38.99 -2.07
N LEU A 428 34.02 40.13 -1.78
CA LEU A 428 33.71 41.18 -2.75
C LEU A 428 34.90 42.10 -3.07
N HIS A 429 35.86 42.23 -2.15
CA HIS A 429 37.03 43.10 -2.32
C HIS A 429 38.20 42.39 -3.01
N ASP A 430 38.31 41.06 -2.89
CA ASP A 430 39.39 40.26 -3.47
C ASP A 430 38.88 38.93 -4.12
N PRO A 431 38.02 39.01 -5.15
CA PRO A 431 37.40 37.81 -5.75
C PRO A 431 38.43 36.85 -6.36
N ILE A 432 39.58 37.34 -6.83
CA ILE A 432 40.66 36.50 -7.39
C ILE A 432 41.34 35.64 -6.30
N ARG A 433 41.45 36.12 -5.06
CA ARG A 433 42.02 35.34 -3.95
C ARG A 433 41.10 34.21 -3.52
N VAL A 434 39.80 34.49 -3.47
CA VAL A 434 38.77 33.46 -3.19
C VAL A 434 38.77 32.40 -4.28
N LEU A 435 38.88 32.80 -5.55
CA LEU A 435 38.97 31.87 -6.68
C LEU A 435 40.23 31.01 -6.61
N THR A 436 41.38 31.60 -6.28
CA THR A 436 42.65 30.87 -6.16
C THR A 436 42.62 29.88 -4.99
N LEU A 437 42.02 30.26 -3.86
CA LEU A 437 41.81 29.37 -2.72
C LEU A 437 40.87 28.21 -3.08
N ALA A 438 39.77 28.48 -3.78
CA ALA A 438 38.83 27.46 -4.23
C ALA A 438 39.46 26.48 -5.22
N VAL A 439 40.24 26.97 -6.19
CA VAL A 439 40.99 26.12 -7.14
C VAL A 439 42.07 25.31 -6.41
N GLY A 440 42.81 25.93 -5.48
CA GLY A 440 43.81 25.24 -4.67
C GLY A 440 43.22 24.11 -3.82
N PHE A 441 42.06 24.34 -3.21
CA PHE A 441 41.34 23.34 -2.43
C PHE A 441 40.72 22.24 -3.30
N GLY A 442 40.29 22.56 -4.54
CA GLY A 442 39.70 21.60 -5.46
C GLY A 442 40.71 20.70 -6.19
N VAL A 443 41.95 21.16 -6.39
CA VAL A 443 43.03 20.39 -7.02
C VAL A 443 43.80 19.52 -6.00
N GLY A 444 43.80 19.93 -4.73
CA GLY A 444 44.57 19.31 -3.63
C GLY A 444 43.92 18.12 -2.94
#